data_AF-A0A4Z0A9Z8-F1
#
_entry.id   AF-A0A4Z0A9Z8-F1
#
_cell.length_a   1.000
_cell.length_b   1.000
_cell.length_c   1.000
_cell.angle_alpha   90.00
_cell.angle_beta   90.00
_cell.angle_gamma   90.00
#
_symmetry.space_group_name_H-M   'P 1'
#
loop_
_entity.id
_entity.type
_entity.pdbx_description
1 polymer ?
#
loop_
_entity_poly.entity_id
_entity_poly.type
_entity_poly.pdbx_seq_one_letter_code
_entity_poly.pdbx_strand_id
1 'polypeptide(L)'
;MSKRIRIFTLADVAEHKSAGSCWITSKGRVYDVTTFLSDHPGGDDFILKHAGEDVEDVMKDAEVHDHSDSAYDLLEEFMIGRVGAGEEVVREDWEATDDFEPEDTDSARDYERNQFLDLRKPLLPQMWYANFSKSYYLQQVHQPRHLAKSARLFGPGYLEVFTRTTWYCIPLIWLPIAAYIGLRSIFQFAGPLPSFTRNPALPLNSLTSLPADAYSKFALCFFTGNFIWTLLEYFFHRFLFHVDYYLPDDPKFLTLHFLMHGIHHYLPMDGLRLVMPPALFIALSTPFTRLAHMLFPAPIANGLISGAFVFYVIYDCMHYAMHHTRLPAYLREMKKYHLAHHYKNFELGFGVTSKIWDIVFNTALPV
;
A
#
# COMPACT_ATOMS: atom_id res chain seq x y z
N MET A 1 -1.69 13.19 31.35
CA MET A 1 -1.40 12.22 30.27
C MET A 1 -0.19 12.75 29.52
N SER A 2 0.92 12.00 29.44
CA SER A 2 2.07 12.41 28.62
C SER A 2 1.58 12.61 27.19
N LYS A 3 1.71 13.85 26.67
CA LYS A 3 1.39 14.22 25.29
C LYS A 3 2.34 13.40 24.43
N ARG A 4 1.84 12.32 23.81
CA ARG A 4 2.69 11.42 23.01
C ARG A 4 3.25 12.23 21.83
N ILE A 5 4.58 12.29 21.72
CA ILE A 5 5.31 13.11 20.74
C ILE A 5 4.98 12.64 19.31
N ARG A 6 4.64 13.58 18.43
CA ARG A 6 4.41 13.33 17.00
C ARG A 6 5.74 13.31 16.23
N ILE A 7 5.86 12.45 15.23
CA ILE A 7 7.05 12.33 14.38
C ILE A 7 6.75 12.90 13.00
N PHE A 8 7.59 13.82 12.53
CA PHE A 8 7.49 14.52 11.27
C PHE A 8 8.69 14.22 10.37
N THR A 9 8.56 14.49 9.07
CA THR A 9 9.70 14.60 8.15
C THR A 9 10.21 16.04 8.10
N LEU A 10 11.44 16.24 7.61
CA LEU A 10 11.92 17.60 7.30
C LEU A 10 11.06 18.28 6.22
N ALA A 11 10.50 17.49 5.28
CA ALA A 11 9.59 18.00 4.26
C ALA A 11 8.31 18.58 4.88
N ASP A 12 7.75 17.95 5.92
CA ASP A 12 6.62 18.53 6.65
C ASP A 12 6.97 19.92 7.18
N VAL A 13 8.13 20.08 7.82
CA VAL A 13 8.55 21.36 8.40
C VAL A 13 8.73 22.42 7.31
N ALA A 14 9.33 22.05 6.18
CA ALA A 14 9.58 22.95 5.05
C ALA A 14 8.31 23.53 4.39
N GLU A 15 7.14 22.91 4.59
CA GLU A 15 5.87 23.46 4.11
C GLU A 15 5.38 24.65 4.96
N HIS A 16 5.87 24.80 6.20
CA HIS A 16 5.43 25.79 7.18
C HIS A 16 6.39 26.99 7.25
N LYS A 17 6.42 27.78 6.16
CA LYS A 17 7.37 28.89 5.94
C LYS A 17 6.77 30.30 5.88
N SER A 18 5.60 30.53 6.50
CA SER A 18 4.86 31.79 6.37
C SER A 18 4.41 32.34 7.72
N ALA A 19 4.06 33.63 7.79
CA ALA A 19 3.57 34.23 9.05
C ALA A 19 2.29 33.60 9.60
N GLY A 20 1.47 32.97 8.75
CA GLY A 20 0.27 32.23 9.19
C GLY A 20 0.53 30.77 9.54
N SER A 21 1.74 30.28 9.31
CA SER A 21 2.15 28.89 9.51
C SER A 21 3.68 28.80 9.45
N CYS A 22 4.33 28.90 10.62
CA CYS A 22 5.78 29.03 10.77
C CYS A 22 6.31 27.97 11.74
N TRP A 23 6.95 26.95 11.19
CA TRP A 23 7.61 25.91 11.97
C TRP A 23 9.12 26.01 11.84
N ILE A 24 9.82 25.56 12.87
CA ILE A 24 11.29 25.48 12.89
C ILE A 24 11.73 24.18 13.57
N THR A 25 12.98 23.79 13.33
CA THR A 25 13.60 22.66 14.01
C THR A 25 14.82 23.08 14.81
N SER A 26 15.04 22.41 15.95
CA SER A 26 16.27 22.55 16.75
C SER A 26 16.46 21.27 17.55
N LYS A 27 17.69 20.74 17.60
CA LYS A 27 18.06 19.47 18.25
C LYS A 27 17.14 18.29 17.88
N GLY A 28 16.67 18.25 16.64
CA GLY A 28 15.75 17.22 16.13
C GLY A 28 14.31 17.32 16.65
N ARG A 29 13.94 18.37 17.38
CA ARG A 29 12.55 18.69 17.78
C ARG A 29 11.92 19.65 16.78
N VAL A 30 10.60 19.60 16.68
CA VAL A 30 9.79 20.44 15.78
C VAL A 30 8.94 21.37 16.63
N TYR A 31 8.98 22.65 16.29
CA TYR A 31 8.29 23.71 17.04
C TYR A 31 7.37 24.50 16.11
N ASP A 32 6.15 24.76 16.57
CA ASP A 32 5.22 25.67 15.90
C ASP A 32 5.27 27.04 16.59
N VAL A 33 6.03 27.96 16.01
CA VAL A 33 6.25 29.29 16.56
C VAL A 33 5.31 30.34 15.93
N THR A 34 4.28 29.91 15.19
CA THR A 34 3.36 30.80 14.48
C THR A 34 2.75 31.86 15.40
N THR A 35 2.28 31.46 16.58
CA THR A 35 1.68 32.38 17.55
C THR A 35 2.71 33.21 18.31
N PHE A 36 3.98 32.81 18.29
CA PHE A 36 5.08 33.49 18.98
C PHE A 36 5.71 34.58 18.13
N LEU A 37 5.51 34.58 16.81
CA LEU A 37 6.12 35.55 15.89
C LEU A 37 5.97 37.01 16.36
N SER A 38 4.75 37.42 16.77
CA SER A 38 4.49 38.79 17.24
C SER A 38 5.11 39.12 18.60
N ASP A 39 5.41 38.09 19.38
CA ASP A 39 5.90 38.20 20.75
C ASP A 39 7.42 38.01 20.82
N HIS A 40 8.07 37.71 19.69
CA HIS A 40 9.51 37.55 19.60
C HIS A 40 10.23 38.88 19.83
N PRO A 41 11.06 39.03 20.89
CA PRO A 41 11.72 40.30 21.21
C PRO A 41 12.66 40.83 20.12
N GLY A 42 13.20 39.92 19.29
CA GLY A 42 14.06 40.27 18.16
C GLY A 42 13.30 40.69 16.90
N GLY A 43 11.97 40.58 16.87
CA GLY A 43 11.12 40.80 15.69
C GLY A 43 10.82 39.52 14.91
N ASP A 44 9.64 39.46 14.31
CA ASP A 44 9.13 38.33 13.51
C ASP A 44 9.99 38.04 12.27
N ASP A 45 10.51 39.08 11.62
CA ASP A 45 11.35 39.00 10.42
C ASP A 45 12.55 38.06 10.56
N PHE A 46 13.13 37.91 11.75
CA PHE A 46 14.27 37.01 11.96
C PHE A 46 13.87 35.54 11.97
N ILE A 47 12.75 35.21 12.61
CA ILE A 47 12.22 33.84 12.60
C ILE A 47 11.76 33.48 11.20
N LEU A 48 11.07 34.40 10.52
CA LEU A 48 10.54 34.18 9.17
C LEU A 48 11.62 33.89 8.13
N LYS A 49 12.85 34.41 8.30
CA LYS A 49 13.99 34.08 7.41
C LYS A 49 14.43 32.62 7.48
N HIS A 50 14.18 31.96 8.60
CA HIS A 50 14.54 30.56 8.84
C HIS A 50 13.31 29.66 9.01
N ALA A 51 12.13 30.15 8.60
CA ALA A 51 10.90 29.37 8.69
C ALA A 51 10.97 28.16 7.76
N GLY A 52 10.73 26.98 8.32
CA GLY A 52 10.87 25.70 7.63
C GLY A 52 12.25 25.06 7.75
N GLU A 53 13.19 25.66 8.49
CA GLU A 53 14.60 25.22 8.57
C GLU A 53 15.01 24.75 9.98
N ASP A 54 16.22 24.21 10.09
CA ASP A 54 16.88 23.98 11.37
C ASP A 54 17.60 25.26 11.82
N VAL A 55 17.29 25.70 13.04
CA VAL A 55 17.79 26.95 13.61
C VAL A 55 18.83 26.72 14.71
N GLU A 56 19.32 25.50 14.91
CA GLU A 56 20.21 25.17 16.02
C GLU A 56 21.48 26.02 16.03
N ASP A 57 22.11 26.18 14.86
CA ASP A 57 23.33 26.96 14.71
C ASP A 57 23.02 28.47 14.84
N VAL A 58 21.89 28.92 14.29
CA VAL A 58 21.46 30.33 14.35
C VAL A 58 21.13 30.76 15.78
N MET A 59 20.51 29.89 16.57
CA MET A 59 20.17 30.17 17.98
C MET A 59 21.40 30.24 18.89
N LYS A 60 22.51 29.61 18.49
CA LYS A 60 23.80 29.61 19.22
C LYS A 60 24.76 30.69 18.73
N ASP A 61 24.43 31.38 17.63
CA ASP A 61 25.33 32.35 17.03
C ASP A 61 25.37 33.65 17.85
N ALA A 62 26.46 33.79 18.61
CA ALA A 62 26.73 34.97 19.42
C ALA A 62 26.94 36.26 18.58
N GLU A 63 27.26 36.15 17.28
CA GLU A 63 27.37 37.30 16.38
C GLU A 63 25.99 37.83 15.93
N VAL A 64 24.96 36.96 15.92
CA VAL A 64 23.58 37.33 15.62
C VAL A 64 22.88 37.81 16.90
N HIS A 65 22.72 36.92 17.88
CA HIS A 65 22.18 37.20 19.21
C HIS A 65 22.29 35.97 20.10
N ASP A 66 22.92 36.10 21.28
CA ASP A 66 22.99 35.03 22.25
C ASP A 66 21.66 34.88 23.01
N HIS A 67 20.96 33.78 22.78
CA HIS A 67 19.68 33.49 23.45
C HIS A 67 19.92 33.00 24.88
N SER A 68 19.22 33.58 25.86
CA SER A 68 19.27 33.13 27.25
C SER A 68 18.69 31.72 27.44
N ASP A 69 19.06 31.02 28.51
CA ASP A 69 18.46 29.72 28.89
C ASP A 69 16.93 29.78 28.96
N SER A 70 16.36 30.90 29.46
CA SER A 70 14.90 31.09 29.52
C SER A 70 14.23 31.17 28.15
N ALA A 71 14.96 31.57 27.10
CA ALA A 71 14.43 31.56 25.73
C ALA A 71 14.33 30.13 25.18
N TYR A 72 15.30 29.27 25.52
CA TYR A 72 15.21 27.84 25.20
C TYR A 72 14.08 27.15 25.98
N ASP A 73 13.88 27.50 27.25
CA ASP A 73 12.75 26.98 28.04
C ASP A 73 11.40 27.41 27.46
N LEU A 74 11.30 28.67 26.99
CA LEU A 74 10.09 29.17 26.32
C LEU A 74 9.84 28.46 24.98
N LEU A 75 10.88 28.16 24.20
CA LEU A 75 10.76 27.43 22.94
C LEU A 75 10.12 26.04 23.14
N GLU A 76 10.43 25.37 24.25
CA GLU A 76 9.85 24.05 24.58
C GLU A 76 8.32 24.09 24.76
N GLU A 77 7.73 25.25 25.07
CA GLU A 77 6.26 25.39 25.12
C GLU A 77 5.61 25.26 23.74
N PHE A 78 6.34 25.58 22.67
CA PHE A 78 5.91 25.51 21.28
C PHE A 78 6.21 24.17 20.61
N MET A 79 6.73 23.18 21.35
CA MET A 79 7.09 21.88 20.81
C MET A 79 5.84 21.08 20.39
N ILE A 80 5.79 20.72 19.11
CA ILE A 80 4.69 19.92 18.53
C ILE A 80 5.12 18.49 18.21
N GLY A 81 6.42 18.22 18.11
CA GLY A 81 6.94 16.90 17.82
C GLY A 81 8.44 16.84 17.63
N ARG A 82 8.88 15.87 16.84
CA ARG A 82 10.28 15.65 16.49
C ARG A 82 10.43 15.19 15.05
N VAL A 83 11.61 15.36 14.50
CA VAL A 83 11.98 14.84 13.17
C VAL A 83 12.33 13.35 13.29
N GLY A 84 11.82 12.53 12.39
CA GLY A 84 12.17 11.11 12.29
C GLY A 84 13.41 10.86 11.41
N ALA A 85 13.95 9.65 11.48
CA ALA A 85 15.10 9.27 10.64
C ALA A 85 14.65 9.14 9.17
N GLY A 86 15.34 9.83 8.25
CA GLY A 86 14.91 10.01 6.86
C GLY A 86 15.76 9.33 5.79
N GLU A 87 16.65 8.39 6.15
CA GLU A 87 17.55 7.78 5.16
C GLU A 87 16.88 6.64 4.39
N GLU A 88 17.09 6.59 3.07
CA GLU A 88 16.71 5.46 2.23
C GLU A 88 17.58 4.24 2.57
N VAL A 89 16.92 3.12 2.87
CA VAL A 89 17.61 1.86 3.19
C VAL A 89 18.18 1.20 1.92
N VAL A 90 17.58 1.48 0.75
CA VAL A 90 18.00 0.90 -0.53
C VAL A 90 18.69 1.95 -1.37
N ARG A 91 19.78 1.56 -2.04
CA ARG A 91 20.56 2.46 -2.90
C ARG A 91 19.91 2.60 -4.27
N GLU A 92 20.10 3.76 -4.91
CA GLU A 92 19.60 4.02 -6.27
C GLU A 92 20.12 3.01 -7.32
N ASP A 93 21.33 2.46 -7.13
CA ASP A 93 21.98 1.49 -8.01
C ASP A 93 21.56 0.03 -7.73
N TRP A 94 20.59 -0.18 -6.83
CA TRP A 94 20.12 -1.51 -6.49
C TRP A 94 19.38 -2.18 -7.66
N GLU A 95 19.74 -3.44 -7.91
CA GLU A 95 19.03 -4.34 -8.80
C GLU A 95 18.80 -5.69 -8.12
N ALA A 96 17.60 -6.26 -8.30
CA ALA A 96 17.31 -7.60 -7.83
C ALA A 96 18.11 -8.66 -8.60
N THR A 97 18.80 -9.55 -7.88
CA THR A 97 19.34 -10.79 -8.48
C THR A 97 18.23 -11.84 -8.66
N ASP A 98 18.47 -12.84 -9.50
CA ASP A 98 17.49 -13.92 -9.75
C ASP A 98 17.15 -14.71 -8.47
N ASP A 99 18.13 -14.80 -7.57
CA ASP A 99 18.12 -15.47 -6.27
C ASP A 99 18.08 -14.48 -5.09
N PHE A 100 17.53 -13.28 -5.30
CA PHE A 100 17.43 -12.27 -4.26
C PHE A 100 16.71 -12.81 -3.01
N GLU A 101 17.42 -12.78 -1.89
CA GLU A 101 16.92 -13.06 -0.54
C GLU A 101 17.41 -11.93 0.38
N PRO A 102 16.50 -11.17 1.02
CA PRO A 102 16.91 -10.09 1.93
C PRO A 102 17.47 -10.63 3.23
N GLU A 103 18.41 -9.89 3.83
CA GLU A 103 18.90 -10.18 5.17
C GLU A 103 17.84 -9.86 6.24
N ASP A 104 17.84 -10.63 7.34
CA ASP A 104 16.98 -10.37 8.49
C ASP A 104 17.24 -8.99 9.10
N THR A 105 16.16 -8.24 9.34
CA THR A 105 16.25 -6.94 10.01
C THR A 105 16.48 -7.14 11.51
N ASP A 106 17.53 -6.53 12.05
CA ASP A 106 17.68 -6.37 13.51
C ASP A 106 16.57 -5.44 14.02
N SER A 107 15.52 -6.06 14.57
CA SER A 107 14.32 -5.36 15.01
C SER A 107 14.57 -4.36 16.14
N ALA A 108 15.57 -4.60 17.00
CA ALA A 108 15.87 -3.69 18.09
C ALA A 108 16.55 -2.43 17.56
N ARG A 109 17.55 -2.62 16.69
CA ARG A 109 18.29 -1.52 16.06
C ARG A 109 17.44 -0.72 15.08
N ASP A 110 16.58 -1.39 14.30
CA ASP A 110 15.62 -0.72 13.41
C ASP A 110 14.67 0.19 14.19
N TYR A 111 14.10 -0.31 15.29
CA TYR A 111 13.22 0.50 16.12
C TYR A 111 13.94 1.63 16.86
N GLU A 112 15.18 1.41 17.33
CA GLU A 112 15.99 2.45 17.97
C GLU A 112 16.29 3.60 16.99
N ARG A 113 16.64 3.27 15.75
CA ARG A 113 16.98 4.24 14.70
C ARG A 113 15.76 4.94 14.13
N ASN A 114 14.77 4.17 13.69
CA ASN A 114 13.65 4.68 12.90
C ASN A 114 12.42 4.99 13.76
N GLN A 115 12.28 4.39 14.94
CA GLN A 115 11.14 4.65 15.84
C GLN A 115 9.77 4.57 15.15
N PHE A 116 9.67 3.73 14.11
CA PHE A 116 8.46 3.51 13.32
C PHE A 116 7.63 2.39 13.95
N LEU A 117 7.89 1.13 13.63
CA LEU A 117 7.21 -0.01 14.23
C LEU A 117 8.19 -0.94 14.93
N ASP A 118 7.89 -1.32 16.17
CA ASP A 118 8.65 -2.32 16.90
C ASP A 118 8.21 -3.71 16.41
N LEU A 119 8.99 -4.29 15.49
CA LEU A 119 8.72 -5.61 14.87
C LEU A 119 8.63 -6.77 15.87
N ARG A 120 9.09 -6.58 17.12
CA ARG A 120 8.99 -7.56 18.20
C ARG A 120 7.60 -7.59 18.84
N LYS A 121 6.76 -6.61 18.54
CA LYS A 121 5.42 -6.41 19.12
C LYS A 121 4.32 -6.48 18.05
N PRO A 122 3.05 -6.67 18.44
CA PRO A 122 1.92 -6.62 17.52
C PRO A 122 1.86 -5.28 16.77
N LEU A 123 1.80 -5.30 15.44
CA LEU A 123 1.89 -4.11 14.59
C LEU A 123 0.57 -3.32 14.53
N LEU A 124 -0.59 -3.98 14.59
CA LEU A 124 -1.87 -3.29 14.38
C LEU A 124 -2.17 -2.25 15.47
N PRO A 125 -1.98 -2.51 16.78
CA PRO A 125 -2.14 -1.48 17.79
C PRO A 125 -1.12 -0.33 17.66
N GLN A 126 0.09 -0.64 17.19
CA GLN A 126 1.12 0.39 16.97
C GLN A 126 0.68 1.35 15.87
N MET A 127 0.14 0.84 14.76
CA MET A 127 -0.44 1.64 13.68
C MET A 127 -1.69 2.41 14.12
N TRP A 128 -2.61 1.75 14.83
CA TRP A 128 -3.89 2.36 15.22
C TRP A 128 -3.74 3.53 16.19
N TYR A 129 -2.71 3.49 17.04
CA TYR A 129 -2.37 4.53 18.00
C TYR A 129 -1.08 5.27 17.64
N ALA A 130 -0.69 5.23 16.35
CA ALA A 130 0.49 5.89 15.85
C ALA A 130 0.36 7.41 15.94
N ASN A 131 1.50 8.08 16.09
CA ASN A 131 1.63 9.54 16.03
C ASN A 131 2.66 9.93 14.97
N PHE A 132 2.53 9.36 13.80
CA PHE A 132 3.33 9.76 12.64
C PHE A 132 2.57 10.86 11.90
N SER A 133 3.29 11.78 11.26
CA SER A 133 2.73 12.47 10.11
C SER A 133 2.56 11.47 8.96
N LYS A 134 1.65 11.79 8.04
CA LYS A 134 1.43 11.06 6.80
C LYS A 134 2.73 10.86 6.04
N SER A 135 3.51 11.93 5.85
CA SER A 135 4.76 11.86 5.09
C SER A 135 5.77 10.93 5.76
N TYR A 136 5.87 10.97 7.10
CA TYR A 136 6.76 10.08 7.85
C TYR A 136 6.33 8.62 7.71
N TYR A 137 5.03 8.37 7.82
CA TYR A 137 4.47 7.06 7.59
C TYR A 137 4.78 6.55 6.17
N LEU A 138 4.54 7.36 5.13
CA LEU A 138 4.77 6.97 3.74
C LEU A 138 6.25 6.72 3.45
N GLN A 139 7.15 7.52 4.04
CA GLN A 139 8.60 7.31 3.96
C GLN A 139 9.00 5.97 4.58
N GLN A 140 8.43 5.60 5.74
CA GLN A 140 8.84 4.40 6.47
C GLN A 140 8.16 3.11 5.97
N VAL A 141 6.89 3.17 5.58
CA VAL A 141 6.12 1.99 5.16
C VAL A 141 6.62 1.43 3.83
N HIS A 142 7.16 2.27 2.95
CA HIS A 142 7.74 1.88 1.67
C HIS A 142 9.23 1.54 1.72
N GLN A 143 9.82 1.54 2.92
CA GLN A 143 11.17 1.05 3.14
C GLN A 143 11.11 -0.41 3.64
N PRO A 144 11.51 -1.40 2.83
CA PRO A 144 11.32 -2.81 3.17
C PRO A 144 12.13 -3.25 4.40
N ARG A 145 11.48 -4.03 5.27
CA ARG A 145 12.08 -4.81 6.36
C ARG A 145 11.90 -6.30 6.08
N HIS A 146 12.68 -7.13 6.77
CA HIS A 146 12.57 -8.58 6.67
C HIS A 146 12.62 -9.25 8.04
N LEU A 147 11.81 -10.30 8.20
CA LEU A 147 11.83 -11.18 9.35
C LEU A 147 11.75 -12.63 8.85
N ALA A 148 12.57 -13.51 9.41
CA ALA A 148 12.51 -14.95 9.17
C ALA A 148 11.13 -15.60 9.45
N LYS A 149 10.27 -14.94 10.23
CA LYS A 149 8.89 -15.37 10.49
C LYS A 149 7.93 -14.22 10.30
N SER A 150 6.73 -14.53 9.80
CA SER A 150 5.65 -13.55 9.65
C SER A 150 5.43 -12.75 10.93
N ALA A 151 5.39 -11.42 10.77
CA ALA A 151 5.18 -10.48 11.87
C ALA A 151 3.85 -10.75 12.60
N ARG A 152 3.68 -10.20 13.79
CA ARG A 152 2.40 -10.28 14.50
C ARG A 152 1.62 -9.01 14.27
N LEU A 153 0.36 -9.11 13.87
CA LEU A 153 -0.53 -7.95 13.78
C LEU A 153 -1.34 -7.80 15.06
N PHE A 154 -1.79 -8.91 15.65
CA PHE A 154 -2.64 -8.93 16.84
C PHE A 154 -1.90 -9.34 18.12
N GLY A 155 -2.34 -8.77 19.24
CA GLY A 155 -1.88 -9.13 20.59
C GLY A 155 -2.28 -10.54 21.01
N PRO A 156 -3.52 -10.98 20.81
CA PRO A 156 -3.90 -12.38 20.95
C PRO A 156 -3.53 -13.19 19.70
N GLY A 157 -2.78 -14.29 19.87
CA GLY A 157 -2.27 -15.08 18.74
C GLY A 157 -3.36 -15.77 17.91
N TYR A 158 -4.52 -16.09 18.50
CA TYR A 158 -5.62 -16.73 17.77
C TYR A 158 -6.28 -15.80 16.73
N LEU A 159 -6.10 -14.48 16.83
CA LEU A 159 -6.60 -13.52 15.83
C LEU A 159 -5.71 -13.44 14.58
N GLU A 160 -4.48 -13.97 14.62
CA GLU A 160 -3.56 -13.96 13.48
C GLU A 160 -4.11 -14.72 12.27
N VAL A 161 -5.03 -15.68 12.49
CA VAL A 161 -5.71 -16.44 11.43
C VAL A 161 -6.42 -15.52 10.42
N PHE A 162 -6.88 -14.34 10.85
CA PHE A 162 -7.54 -13.37 9.97
C PHE A 162 -6.58 -12.51 9.15
N THR A 163 -5.26 -12.63 9.39
CA THR A 163 -4.22 -11.82 8.74
C THR A 163 -3.22 -12.64 7.94
N ARG A 164 -3.36 -13.96 7.94
CA ARG A 164 -2.43 -14.90 7.32
C ARG A 164 -3.16 -15.62 6.20
N THR A 165 -2.78 -15.30 4.96
CA THR A 165 -3.36 -15.92 3.77
C THR A 165 -2.24 -16.62 3.00
N THR A 166 -2.30 -17.95 2.95
CA THR A 166 -1.38 -18.74 2.11
C THR A 166 -1.76 -18.59 0.63
N TRP A 167 -0.77 -18.56 -0.26
CA TRP A 167 -0.98 -18.32 -1.70
C TRP A 167 -2.02 -19.24 -2.34
N TYR A 168 -2.07 -20.52 -1.97
CA TYR A 168 -2.99 -21.50 -2.55
C TYR A 168 -4.45 -21.29 -2.13
N CYS A 169 -4.74 -20.45 -1.12
CA CYS A 169 -6.10 -20.07 -0.79
C CYS A 169 -6.78 -19.36 -1.97
N ILE A 170 -6.03 -18.57 -2.73
CA ILE A 170 -6.56 -17.80 -3.86
C ILE A 170 -7.13 -18.71 -4.95
N PRO A 171 -6.38 -19.63 -5.57
CA PRO A 171 -6.93 -20.52 -6.59
C PRO A 171 -8.01 -21.48 -6.02
N LEU A 172 -7.85 -21.98 -4.79
CA LEU A 172 -8.82 -22.93 -4.20
C LEU A 172 -10.19 -22.30 -3.95
N ILE A 173 -10.26 -21.03 -3.58
CA ILE A 173 -11.52 -20.33 -3.34
C ILE A 173 -12.10 -19.80 -4.65
N TRP A 174 -11.29 -19.10 -5.45
CA TRP A 174 -11.80 -18.28 -6.53
C TRP A 174 -11.98 -19.01 -7.86
N LEU A 175 -11.19 -20.05 -8.16
CA LEU A 175 -11.37 -20.81 -9.40
C LEU A 175 -12.71 -21.57 -9.43
N PRO A 176 -13.15 -22.28 -8.37
CA PRO A 176 -14.47 -22.90 -8.36
C PRO A 176 -15.62 -21.90 -8.52
N ILE A 177 -15.50 -20.72 -7.88
CA ILE A 177 -16.48 -19.64 -8.01
C ILE A 177 -16.51 -19.12 -9.46
N ALA A 178 -15.36 -18.80 -10.04
CA ALA A 178 -15.25 -18.32 -11.40
C ALA A 178 -15.76 -19.35 -12.42
N ALA A 179 -15.44 -20.63 -12.22
CA ALA A 179 -15.93 -21.73 -13.05
C ALA A 179 -17.46 -21.87 -12.98
N TYR A 180 -18.03 -21.82 -11.79
CA TYR A 180 -19.48 -21.89 -11.61
C TYR A 180 -20.20 -20.69 -12.27
N ILE A 181 -19.69 -19.47 -12.09
CA ILE A 181 -20.22 -18.26 -12.73
C ILE A 181 -20.10 -18.38 -14.26
N GLY A 182 -18.97 -18.90 -14.76
CA GLY A 182 -18.75 -19.14 -16.19
C GLY A 182 -19.71 -20.17 -16.79
N LEU A 183 -19.92 -21.30 -16.11
CA LEU A 183 -20.93 -22.29 -16.51
C LEU A 183 -22.33 -21.69 -16.52
N ARG A 184 -22.68 -20.86 -15.52
CA ARG A 184 -23.95 -20.11 -15.53
C ARG A 184 -24.08 -19.23 -16.77
N SER A 185 -23.04 -18.48 -17.13
CA SER A 185 -23.02 -17.65 -18.34
C SER A 185 -23.33 -18.49 -19.59
N ILE A 186 -22.66 -19.63 -19.76
CA ILE A 186 -22.87 -20.54 -20.90
C ILE A 186 -24.32 -21.02 -20.96
N PHE A 187 -24.88 -21.56 -19.86
CA PHE A 187 -26.28 -21.99 -19.82
C PHE A 187 -27.26 -20.85 -20.10
N GLN A 188 -26.96 -19.64 -19.59
CA GLN A 188 -27.80 -18.46 -19.78
C GLN A 188 -27.79 -17.93 -21.22
N PHE A 189 -26.69 -18.14 -21.98
CA PHE A 189 -26.68 -17.86 -23.41
C PHE A 189 -27.50 -18.87 -24.21
N ALA A 190 -27.60 -20.12 -23.74
CA ALA A 190 -28.40 -21.16 -24.38
C ALA A 190 -29.90 -21.09 -24.04
N GLY A 191 -30.27 -20.50 -22.89
CA GLY A 191 -31.66 -20.35 -22.48
C GLY A 191 -31.83 -19.74 -21.09
N PRO A 192 -33.08 -19.47 -20.66
CA PRO A 192 -33.34 -18.89 -19.35
C PRO A 192 -32.95 -19.87 -18.23
N LEU A 193 -32.22 -19.36 -17.23
CA LEU A 193 -31.82 -20.10 -16.04
C LEU A 193 -32.37 -19.40 -14.80
N PRO A 194 -32.94 -20.13 -13.81
CA PRO A 194 -33.34 -19.54 -12.53
C PRO A 194 -32.21 -18.76 -11.86
N SER A 195 -32.56 -17.75 -11.05
CA SER A 195 -31.57 -17.04 -10.23
C SER A 195 -30.87 -18.00 -9.27
N PHE A 196 -29.63 -17.66 -8.87
CA PHE A 196 -28.86 -18.43 -7.91
C PHE A 196 -29.62 -18.68 -6.60
N THR A 197 -30.29 -17.65 -6.08
CA THR A 197 -31.09 -17.71 -4.85
C THR A 197 -32.33 -18.59 -4.96
N ARG A 198 -32.86 -18.81 -6.17
CA ARG A 198 -34.02 -19.68 -6.39
C ARG A 198 -33.59 -21.13 -6.62
N ASN A 199 -32.60 -21.34 -7.48
CA ASN A 199 -32.05 -22.66 -7.72
C ASN A 199 -30.57 -22.54 -8.14
N PRO A 200 -29.63 -22.97 -7.29
CA PRO A 200 -28.21 -22.92 -7.60
C PRO A 200 -27.76 -24.09 -8.50
N ALA A 201 -28.55 -25.14 -8.69
CA ALA A 201 -28.14 -26.29 -9.51
C ALA A 201 -28.07 -25.93 -11.00
N LEU A 202 -27.06 -26.48 -11.70
CA LEU A 202 -26.91 -26.38 -13.14
C LEU A 202 -27.24 -27.72 -13.81
N PRO A 203 -27.89 -27.75 -14.98
CA PRO A 203 -28.18 -28.98 -15.71
C PRO A 203 -26.92 -29.48 -16.44
N LEU A 204 -25.89 -29.88 -15.68
CA LEU A 204 -24.56 -30.23 -16.20
C LEU A 204 -24.60 -31.38 -17.22
N ASN A 205 -25.56 -32.30 -17.11
CA ASN A 205 -25.76 -33.39 -18.06
C ASN A 205 -26.05 -32.89 -19.49
N SER A 206 -26.56 -31.66 -19.64
CA SER A 206 -26.87 -31.04 -20.93
C SER A 206 -25.73 -30.19 -21.49
N LEU A 207 -24.59 -30.07 -20.78
CA LEU A 207 -23.50 -29.18 -21.18
C LEU A 207 -23.03 -29.46 -22.61
N THR A 208 -22.74 -30.72 -22.94
CA THR A 208 -22.28 -31.11 -24.28
C THR A 208 -23.31 -30.94 -25.38
N SER A 209 -24.59 -30.79 -25.03
CA SER A 209 -25.69 -30.56 -25.99
C SER A 209 -26.02 -29.08 -26.21
N LEU A 210 -25.32 -28.15 -25.54
CA LEU A 210 -25.58 -26.72 -25.70
C LEU A 210 -25.15 -26.21 -27.09
N PRO A 211 -25.84 -25.21 -27.65
CA PRO A 211 -25.46 -24.58 -28.91
C PRO A 211 -24.02 -24.04 -28.88
N ALA A 212 -23.29 -24.22 -29.99
CA ALA A 212 -21.91 -23.77 -30.12
C ALA A 212 -21.74 -22.24 -29.92
N ASP A 213 -22.73 -21.44 -30.31
CA ASP A 213 -22.70 -19.99 -30.17
C ASP A 213 -22.75 -19.55 -28.69
N ALA A 214 -23.33 -20.35 -27.78
CA ALA A 214 -23.30 -20.07 -26.34
C ALA A 214 -21.86 -20.09 -25.80
N TYR A 215 -21.05 -21.05 -26.25
CA TYR A 215 -19.63 -21.14 -25.90
C TYR A 215 -18.82 -19.99 -26.50
N SER A 216 -19.06 -19.63 -27.76
CA SER A 216 -18.36 -18.51 -28.40
C SER A 216 -18.68 -17.17 -27.74
N LYS A 217 -19.96 -16.92 -27.40
CA LYS A 217 -20.38 -15.72 -26.66
C LYS A 217 -19.77 -15.66 -25.27
N PHE A 218 -19.75 -16.79 -24.56
CA PHE A 218 -19.07 -16.89 -23.27
C PHE A 218 -17.58 -16.60 -23.40
N ALA A 219 -16.88 -17.22 -24.36
CA ALA A 219 -15.45 -17.02 -24.58
C ALA A 219 -15.11 -15.55 -24.83
N LEU A 220 -15.90 -14.86 -25.67
CA LEU A 220 -15.74 -13.43 -25.91
C LEU A 220 -15.87 -12.61 -24.61
N CYS A 221 -16.91 -12.88 -23.81
CA CYS A 221 -17.09 -12.23 -22.51
C CYS A 221 -15.95 -12.57 -21.54
N PHE A 222 -15.51 -13.82 -21.49
CA PHE A 222 -14.44 -14.27 -20.62
C PHE A 222 -13.13 -13.54 -20.91
N PHE A 223 -12.69 -13.49 -22.17
CA PHE A 223 -11.46 -12.78 -22.54
C PHE A 223 -11.60 -11.25 -22.42
N THR A 224 -12.81 -10.71 -22.60
CA THR A 224 -13.08 -9.30 -22.30
C THR A 224 -12.94 -9.03 -20.80
N GLY A 225 -13.41 -9.95 -19.95
CA GLY A 225 -13.22 -9.91 -18.50
C GLY A 225 -11.74 -9.98 -18.09
N ASN A 226 -10.94 -10.82 -18.75
CA ASN A 226 -9.48 -10.85 -18.55
C ASN A 226 -8.85 -9.49 -18.86
N PHE A 227 -9.20 -8.89 -20.01
CA PHE A 227 -8.69 -7.57 -20.38
C PHE A 227 -9.10 -6.49 -19.36
N ILE A 228 -10.38 -6.46 -18.96
CA ILE A 228 -10.87 -5.53 -17.91
C ILE A 228 -10.07 -5.71 -16.61
N TRP A 229 -9.75 -6.94 -16.23
CA TRP A 229 -8.93 -7.16 -15.04
C TRP A 229 -7.57 -6.49 -15.13
N THR A 230 -6.86 -6.56 -16.27
CA THR A 230 -5.54 -5.90 -16.39
C THR A 230 -5.60 -4.39 -16.15
N LEU A 231 -6.71 -3.75 -16.53
CA LEU A 231 -6.98 -2.35 -16.20
C LEU A 231 -7.26 -2.18 -14.70
N LEU A 232 -8.13 -3.02 -14.12
CA LEU A 232 -8.45 -2.97 -12.69
C LEU A 232 -7.21 -3.18 -11.82
N GLU A 233 -6.34 -4.11 -12.18
CA GLU A 233 -5.04 -4.33 -11.55
C GLU A 233 -4.26 -3.02 -11.50
N TYR A 234 -4.03 -2.39 -12.65
CA TYR A 234 -3.27 -1.14 -12.74
C TYR A 234 -3.92 -0.02 -11.92
N PHE A 235 -5.24 0.18 -12.05
CA PHE A 235 -5.95 1.25 -11.35
C PHE A 235 -6.03 1.02 -9.84
N PHE A 236 -6.25 -0.21 -9.38
CA PHE A 236 -6.21 -0.50 -7.95
C PHE A 236 -4.81 -0.31 -7.40
N HIS A 237 -3.78 -0.82 -8.08
CA HIS A 237 -2.42 -0.70 -7.59
C HIS A 237 -1.99 0.77 -7.48
N ARG A 238 -2.25 1.57 -8.53
CA ARG A 238 -1.85 2.98 -8.58
C ARG A 238 -2.69 3.91 -7.71
N PHE A 239 -4.02 3.79 -7.71
CA PHE A 239 -4.90 4.83 -7.13
C PHE A 239 -5.58 4.41 -5.83
N LEU A 240 -5.57 3.12 -5.51
CA LEU A 240 -6.13 2.61 -4.27
C LEU A 240 -5.03 2.13 -3.33
N PHE A 241 -4.16 1.25 -3.79
CA PHE A 241 -3.08 0.67 -2.99
C PHE A 241 -1.99 1.71 -2.71
N HIS A 242 -1.62 2.53 -3.70
CA HIS A 242 -0.79 3.74 -3.56
C HIS A 242 -1.61 5.03 -3.50
N VAL A 243 -2.64 5.06 -2.65
CA VAL A 243 -3.44 6.30 -2.44
C VAL A 243 -2.63 7.43 -1.78
N ASP A 244 -1.43 7.12 -1.27
CA ASP A 244 -0.33 7.95 -0.76
C ASP A 244 -0.61 9.46 -0.70
N TYR A 245 -0.64 10.13 -1.85
CA TYR A 245 -0.84 11.58 -1.93
C TYR A 245 -2.14 12.05 -1.24
N TYR A 246 -3.26 11.36 -1.52
CA TYR A 246 -4.59 11.67 -1.01
C TYR A 246 -4.90 11.05 0.36
N LEU A 247 -3.96 10.31 0.94
CA LEU A 247 -4.15 9.69 2.25
C LEU A 247 -4.37 10.79 3.33
N PRO A 248 -5.40 10.71 4.17
CA PRO A 248 -5.55 11.63 5.29
C PRO A 248 -4.47 11.42 6.35
N ASP A 249 -4.02 12.52 6.96
CA ASP A 249 -3.04 12.53 8.05
C ASP A 249 -3.67 12.16 9.41
N ASP A 250 -4.26 10.97 9.48
CA ASP A 250 -4.91 10.40 10.67
C ASP A 250 -4.57 8.90 10.79
N PRO A 251 -4.17 8.41 11.97
CA PRO A 251 -3.66 7.05 12.16
C PRO A 251 -4.64 5.94 11.74
N LYS A 252 -5.95 6.18 11.73
CA LYS A 252 -6.94 5.20 11.26
C LYS A 252 -6.85 5.00 9.76
N PHE A 253 -6.64 6.07 9.00
CA PHE A 253 -6.44 6.02 7.56
C PHE A 253 -5.08 5.42 7.21
N LEU A 254 -4.02 5.79 7.96
CA LEU A 254 -2.71 5.15 7.81
C LEU A 254 -2.79 3.64 8.09
N THR A 255 -3.58 3.23 9.10
CA THR A 255 -3.82 1.81 9.38
C THR A 255 -4.57 1.10 8.26
N LEU A 256 -5.58 1.76 7.66
CA LEU A 256 -6.31 1.20 6.52
C LEU A 256 -5.38 0.99 5.31
N HIS A 257 -4.54 1.98 5.00
CA HIS A 257 -3.52 1.88 3.95
C HIS A 257 -2.54 0.72 4.25
N PHE A 258 -2.04 0.65 5.49
CA PHE A 258 -1.14 -0.41 5.94
C PHE A 258 -1.73 -1.81 5.73
N LEU A 259 -3.01 -2.01 6.06
CA LEU A 259 -3.67 -3.31 5.92
C LEU A 259 -4.00 -3.70 4.47
N MET A 260 -4.08 -2.72 3.57
CA MET A 260 -4.45 -2.95 2.17
C MET A 260 -3.24 -3.28 1.31
N HIS A 261 -2.17 -2.48 1.42
CA HIS A 261 -0.94 -2.70 0.64
C HIS A 261 0.34 -2.30 1.36
N GLY A 262 0.30 -1.33 2.28
CA GLY A 262 1.52 -0.86 2.96
C GLY A 262 2.27 -1.97 3.71
N ILE A 263 1.59 -2.95 4.31
CA ILE A 263 2.27 -4.08 4.95
C ILE A 263 3.06 -4.94 3.96
N HIS A 264 2.60 -5.04 2.71
CA HIS A 264 3.32 -5.76 1.68
C HIS A 264 4.60 -5.03 1.30
N HIS A 265 4.59 -3.72 1.12
CA HIS A 265 5.82 -2.93 0.92
C HIS A 265 6.75 -2.97 2.13
N TYR A 266 6.19 -2.95 3.34
CA TYR A 266 6.97 -2.94 4.56
C TYR A 266 7.62 -4.30 4.86
N LEU A 267 6.97 -5.41 4.49
CA LEU A 267 7.45 -6.79 4.68
C LEU A 267 7.22 -7.63 3.40
N PRO A 268 7.91 -7.34 2.29
CA PRO A 268 7.59 -7.90 0.97
C PRO A 268 7.78 -9.42 0.87
N MET A 269 8.70 -9.97 1.67
CA MET A 269 8.99 -11.41 1.74
C MET A 269 8.19 -12.15 2.83
N ASP A 270 7.18 -11.53 3.46
CA ASP A 270 6.24 -12.25 4.32
C ASP A 270 5.21 -13.00 3.45
N GLY A 271 5.49 -14.27 3.17
CA GLY A 271 4.65 -15.12 2.33
C GLY A 271 3.21 -15.36 2.83
N LEU A 272 2.85 -14.92 4.03
CA LEU A 272 1.47 -14.98 4.53
C LEU A 272 0.72 -13.65 4.41
N ARG A 273 1.38 -12.58 3.95
CA ARG A 273 0.86 -11.20 3.89
C ARG A 273 1.07 -10.50 2.56
N LEU A 274 1.12 -11.30 1.50
CA LEU A 274 1.27 -10.83 0.13
C LEU A 274 -0.05 -10.92 -0.62
N VAL A 275 -0.64 -12.12 -0.67
CA VAL A 275 -1.88 -12.34 -1.43
C VAL A 275 -3.07 -11.71 -0.75
N MET A 276 -4.03 -11.27 -1.55
CA MET A 276 -5.20 -10.54 -1.05
C MET A 276 -6.08 -11.45 -0.18
N PRO A 277 -6.32 -11.13 1.10
CA PRO A 277 -7.20 -11.92 1.94
C PRO A 277 -8.61 -12.00 1.32
N PRO A 278 -9.28 -13.18 1.33
CA PRO A 278 -10.58 -13.34 0.67
C PRO A 278 -11.64 -12.32 1.11
N ALA A 279 -11.64 -11.91 2.39
CA ALA A 279 -12.54 -10.89 2.91
C ALA A 279 -12.33 -9.52 2.23
N LEU A 280 -11.07 -9.12 2.02
CA LEU A 280 -10.73 -7.87 1.35
C LEU A 280 -11.07 -7.95 -0.14
N PHE A 281 -10.78 -9.08 -0.80
CA PHE A 281 -11.19 -9.27 -2.19
C PHE A 281 -12.72 -9.22 -2.37
N ILE A 282 -13.51 -9.78 -1.45
CA ILE A 282 -14.98 -9.65 -1.49
C ILE A 282 -15.39 -8.18 -1.41
N ALA A 283 -14.81 -7.43 -0.47
CA ALA A 283 -15.13 -6.00 -0.30
C ALA A 283 -14.81 -5.20 -1.58
N LEU A 284 -13.65 -5.45 -2.20
CA LEU A 284 -13.21 -4.75 -3.40
C LEU A 284 -13.97 -5.19 -4.67
N SER A 285 -14.28 -6.48 -4.82
CA SER A 285 -14.92 -7.02 -6.03
C SER A 285 -16.44 -6.84 -6.07
N THR A 286 -17.10 -6.73 -4.91
CA THR A 286 -18.57 -6.56 -4.82
C THR A 286 -19.11 -5.36 -5.62
N PRO A 287 -18.56 -4.14 -5.53
CA PRO A 287 -19.06 -3.02 -6.32
C PRO A 287 -18.93 -3.25 -7.84
N PHE A 288 -17.85 -3.89 -8.30
CA PHE A 288 -17.62 -4.15 -9.73
C PHE A 288 -18.52 -5.25 -10.27
N THR A 289 -18.73 -6.32 -9.51
CA THR A 289 -19.66 -7.40 -9.90
C THR A 289 -21.11 -6.89 -9.95
N ARG A 290 -21.52 -6.05 -9.00
CA ARG A 290 -22.82 -5.36 -9.06
C ARG A 290 -22.92 -4.43 -10.26
N LEU A 291 -21.87 -3.66 -10.55
CA LEU A 291 -21.83 -2.78 -11.72
C LEU A 291 -21.98 -3.57 -13.03
N ALA A 292 -21.28 -4.71 -13.18
CA ALA A 292 -21.43 -5.57 -14.35
C ALA A 292 -22.88 -6.04 -14.54
N HIS A 293 -23.59 -6.41 -13.46
CA HIS A 293 -25.00 -6.80 -13.53
C HIS A 293 -25.97 -5.63 -13.76
N MET A 294 -25.58 -4.40 -13.43
CA MET A 294 -26.36 -3.20 -13.77
C MET A 294 -26.19 -2.81 -15.23
N LEU A 295 -24.99 -2.96 -15.78
CA LEU A 295 -24.66 -2.56 -17.16
C LEU A 295 -25.03 -3.62 -18.20
N PHE A 296 -24.96 -4.90 -17.85
CA PHE A 296 -25.10 -5.99 -18.80
C PHE A 296 -26.15 -7.02 -18.38
N PRO A 297 -26.82 -7.67 -19.36
CA PRO A 297 -27.62 -8.85 -19.11
C PRO A 297 -26.82 -9.94 -18.38
N ALA A 298 -27.50 -10.73 -17.55
CA ALA A 298 -26.87 -11.75 -16.70
C ALA A 298 -25.87 -12.70 -17.41
N PRO A 299 -26.14 -13.23 -18.63
CA PRO A 299 -25.15 -14.08 -19.31
C PRO A 299 -23.83 -13.34 -19.59
N ILE A 300 -23.90 -12.08 -20.05
CA ILE A 300 -22.73 -11.26 -20.36
C ILE A 300 -22.00 -10.90 -19.07
N ALA A 301 -22.71 -10.37 -18.07
CA ALA A 301 -22.14 -9.99 -16.78
C ALA A 301 -21.40 -11.17 -16.12
N ASN A 302 -22.02 -12.35 -16.08
CA ASN A 302 -21.40 -13.56 -15.54
C ASN A 302 -20.15 -13.98 -16.35
N GLY A 303 -20.19 -13.88 -17.67
CA GLY A 303 -19.02 -14.18 -18.51
C GLY A 303 -17.84 -13.26 -18.22
N LEU A 304 -18.10 -11.94 -18.12
CA LEU A 304 -17.10 -10.93 -17.77
C LEU A 304 -16.52 -11.18 -16.37
N ILE A 305 -17.38 -11.41 -15.36
CA ILE A 305 -16.97 -11.66 -13.97
C ILE A 305 -16.13 -12.93 -13.87
N SER A 306 -16.54 -14.00 -14.55
CA SER A 306 -15.79 -15.27 -14.59
C SER A 306 -14.38 -15.05 -15.15
N GLY A 307 -14.25 -14.34 -16.27
CA GLY A 307 -12.97 -13.96 -16.85
C GLY A 307 -12.11 -13.11 -15.91
N ALA A 308 -12.69 -12.05 -15.34
CA ALA A 308 -11.97 -11.16 -14.43
C ALA A 308 -11.47 -11.91 -13.18
N PHE A 309 -12.28 -12.82 -12.61
CA PHE A 309 -11.89 -13.60 -11.44
C PHE A 309 -10.78 -14.61 -11.76
N VAL A 310 -10.80 -15.26 -12.93
CA VAL A 310 -9.68 -16.14 -13.32
C VAL A 310 -8.39 -15.34 -13.48
N PHE A 311 -8.45 -14.15 -14.10
CA PHE A 311 -7.25 -13.34 -14.27
C PHE A 311 -6.75 -12.73 -12.96
N TYR A 312 -7.64 -12.39 -12.03
CA TYR A 312 -7.27 -12.08 -10.65
C TYR A 312 -6.45 -13.18 -9.98
N VAL A 313 -6.87 -14.44 -10.12
CA VAL A 313 -6.12 -15.58 -9.57
C VAL A 313 -4.72 -15.65 -10.21
N ILE A 314 -4.62 -15.43 -11.53
CA ILE A 314 -3.34 -15.38 -12.24
C ILE A 314 -2.47 -14.24 -11.68
N TYR A 315 -3.03 -13.04 -11.54
CA TYR A 315 -2.36 -11.86 -10.98
C TYR A 315 -1.78 -12.16 -9.60
N ASP A 316 -2.59 -12.65 -8.66
CA ASP A 316 -2.16 -12.78 -7.26
C ASP A 316 -1.17 -13.94 -7.09
N CYS A 317 -1.33 -15.02 -7.86
CA CYS A 317 -0.35 -16.11 -7.90
C CYS A 317 0.96 -15.69 -8.55
N MET A 318 0.92 -14.91 -9.64
CA MET A 318 2.10 -14.37 -10.30
C MET A 318 2.83 -13.39 -9.37
N HIS A 319 2.08 -12.51 -8.71
CA HIS A 319 2.60 -11.59 -7.70
C HIS A 319 3.34 -12.35 -6.59
N TYR A 320 2.72 -13.39 -6.03
CA TYR A 320 3.35 -14.24 -5.02
C TYR A 320 4.64 -14.89 -5.53
N ALA A 321 4.60 -15.47 -6.73
CA ALA A 321 5.72 -16.19 -7.32
C ALA A 321 6.90 -15.27 -7.66
N MET A 322 6.65 -13.99 -8.00
CA MET A 322 7.73 -13.01 -8.24
C MET A 322 8.55 -12.73 -6.98
N HIS A 323 7.94 -12.80 -5.80
CA HIS A 323 8.67 -12.65 -4.53
C HIS A 323 9.28 -13.97 -4.04
N HIS A 324 8.59 -15.10 -4.21
CA HIS A 324 8.93 -16.34 -3.48
C HIS A 324 9.43 -17.50 -4.35
N THR A 325 9.69 -17.28 -5.65
CA THR A 325 10.06 -18.37 -6.56
C THR A 325 11.17 -17.96 -7.53
N ARG A 326 11.96 -18.95 -7.94
CA ARG A 326 12.87 -18.85 -9.09
C ARG A 326 12.08 -19.06 -10.37
N LEU A 327 11.81 -17.96 -11.07
CA LEU A 327 10.94 -17.94 -12.23
C LEU A 327 11.69 -18.29 -13.53
N PRO A 328 10.99 -18.85 -14.54
CA PRO A 328 11.58 -19.14 -15.84
C PRO A 328 12.01 -17.85 -16.56
N ALA A 329 12.91 -17.99 -17.54
CA ALA A 329 13.58 -16.85 -18.19
C ALA A 329 12.63 -15.75 -18.69
N TYR A 330 11.47 -16.12 -19.23
CA TYR A 330 10.49 -15.17 -19.78
C TYR A 330 9.71 -14.38 -18.72
N LEU A 331 9.76 -14.76 -17.44
CA LEU A 331 9.15 -14.02 -16.32
C LEU A 331 10.18 -13.32 -15.41
N ARG A 332 11.48 -13.57 -15.61
CA ARG A 332 12.54 -12.94 -14.79
C ARG A 332 12.56 -11.42 -14.94
N GLU A 333 12.28 -10.91 -16.13
CA GLU A 333 12.19 -9.47 -16.36
C GLU A 333 11.05 -8.84 -15.55
N MET A 334 9.87 -9.46 -15.51
CA MET A 334 8.76 -8.99 -14.68
C MET A 334 9.07 -9.11 -13.19
N LYS A 335 9.78 -10.15 -12.76
CA LYS A 335 10.29 -10.26 -11.38
C LYS A 335 11.21 -9.09 -11.02
N LYS A 336 12.23 -8.82 -11.83
CA LYS A 336 13.13 -7.67 -11.62
C LYS A 336 12.35 -6.36 -11.58
N TYR A 337 11.42 -6.18 -12.50
CA TYR A 337 10.59 -4.98 -12.59
C TYR A 337 9.74 -4.76 -11.33
N HIS A 338 9.04 -5.80 -10.88
CA HIS A 338 8.22 -5.73 -9.67
C HIS A 338 9.06 -5.57 -8.40
N LEU A 339 10.19 -6.24 -8.28
CA LEU A 339 11.10 -6.04 -7.16
C LEU A 339 11.71 -4.63 -7.14
N ALA A 340 12.00 -4.05 -8.31
CA ALA A 340 12.43 -2.65 -8.38
C ALA A 340 11.31 -1.68 -7.93
N HIS A 341 10.05 -1.99 -8.17
CA HIS A 341 8.95 -1.22 -7.60
C HIS A 341 8.97 -1.24 -6.05
N HIS A 342 9.28 -2.39 -5.42
CA HIS A 342 9.38 -2.50 -3.95
C HIS A 342 10.61 -1.83 -3.35
N TYR A 343 11.77 -2.01 -3.99
CA TYR A 343 13.06 -1.69 -3.38
C TYR A 343 13.71 -0.45 -3.99
N LYS A 344 13.30 0.02 -5.17
CA LYS A 344 13.91 1.17 -5.85
C LYS A 344 12.97 2.36 -5.97
N ASN A 345 11.77 2.17 -6.52
CA ASN A 345 10.81 3.26 -6.69
C ASN A 345 9.36 2.75 -6.70
N PHE A 346 8.64 2.99 -5.61
CA PHE A 346 7.24 2.58 -5.44
C PHE A 346 6.23 3.52 -6.14
N GLU A 347 6.69 4.66 -6.67
CA GLU A 347 5.85 5.61 -7.42
C GLU A 347 5.71 5.23 -8.91
N LEU A 348 6.42 4.19 -9.37
CA LEU A 348 6.41 3.66 -10.73
C LEU A 348 6.22 2.14 -10.71
N GLY A 349 5.90 1.53 -11.86
CA GLY A 349 5.85 0.07 -11.96
C GLY A 349 4.62 -0.57 -11.35
N PHE A 350 3.43 0.01 -11.59
CA PHE A 350 2.18 -0.49 -11.03
C PHE A 350 1.66 -1.75 -11.73
N GLY A 351 2.16 -2.07 -12.93
CA GLY A 351 1.81 -3.29 -13.64
C GLY A 351 2.54 -4.51 -13.07
N VAL A 352 1.80 -5.48 -12.54
CA VAL A 352 2.35 -6.70 -11.93
C VAL A 352 2.34 -7.85 -12.93
N THR A 353 1.24 -8.05 -13.67
CA THR A 353 1.14 -9.09 -14.70
C THR A 353 1.82 -8.69 -16.01
N SER A 354 1.87 -7.38 -16.31
CA SER A 354 2.56 -6.84 -17.48
C SER A 354 2.85 -5.34 -17.33
N LYS A 355 3.80 -4.84 -18.12
CA LYS A 355 4.15 -3.40 -18.19
C LYS A 355 3.23 -2.58 -19.10
N ILE A 356 2.22 -3.18 -19.73
CA ILE A 356 1.45 -2.54 -20.81
C ILE A 356 0.84 -1.22 -20.35
N TRP A 357 0.16 -1.22 -19.20
CA TRP A 357 -0.50 -0.02 -18.67
C TRP A 357 0.49 1.01 -18.12
N ASP A 358 1.63 0.56 -17.59
CA ASP A 358 2.70 1.48 -17.22
C ASP A 358 3.25 2.24 -18.43
N ILE A 359 3.42 1.58 -19.57
CA ILE A 359 3.85 2.24 -20.82
C ILE A 359 2.76 3.21 -21.31
N VAL A 360 1.50 2.78 -21.33
CA VAL A 360 0.37 3.59 -21.80
C VAL A 360 0.19 4.86 -20.95
N PHE A 361 0.36 4.77 -19.64
CA PHE A 361 0.15 5.87 -18.69
C PHE A 361 1.43 6.53 -18.20
N ASN A 362 2.57 6.23 -18.85
CA ASN A 362 3.90 6.78 -18.56
C ASN A 362 4.32 6.64 -17.08
N THR A 363 4.14 5.45 -16.52
CA THR A 363 4.59 5.05 -15.18
C THR A 363 5.55 3.86 -15.22
N ALA A 364 6.19 3.62 -16.37
CA ALA A 364 7.16 2.53 -16.53
C ALA A 364 8.42 2.79 -15.72
N LEU A 365 8.82 1.80 -14.91
CA LEU A 365 10.04 1.87 -14.11
C LEU A 365 11.27 1.62 -15.02
N PRO A 366 12.31 2.48 -14.96
CA PRO A 366 13.56 2.26 -15.69
C PRO A 366 14.40 1.20 -14.96
N VAL A 367 14.28 -0.06 -15.41
CA VAL A 367 14.97 -1.25 -14.86
C VAL A 367 15.81 -1.93 -15.91
#